data_AF-A0A016SMU1-F1
#
_entry.id   AF-A0A016SMU1-F1
#
_cell.length_a   1.000
_cell.length_b   1.000
_cell.length_c   1.000
_cell.angle_alpha   90.00
_cell.angle_beta   90.00
_cell.angle_gamma   90.00
#
_symmetry.space_group_name_H-M   'P 1'
#
loop_
_entity.id
_entity.type
_entity.pdbx_description
1 polymer ?
#
loop_
_entity_poly.entity_id
_entity_poly.type
_entity_poly.pdbx_seq_one_letter_code
_entity_poly.pdbx_strand_id
1 'polypeptide(L)'
;MTPLLLLLAVIAAAQACSPTSSTTWEPITQQTPPPGRSRKRSTELVVVTVVTNRKFDPSLNDTHMQTMKSLLDDYTKSKGVVYDKRMVKEAVKNVGGQFAVLYTVQNADCGEVSDFARGAKREANFITRMRVRCGGRPAFIIN
;
A
#
# COMPACT_ATOMS: atom_id res chain seq x y z
N MET A 1 -49.02 -13.04 -34.73
CA MET A 1 -48.66 -14.23 -35.52
C MET A 1 -47.20 -14.54 -35.25
N THR A 2 -46.91 -15.54 -34.42
CA THR A 2 -45.60 -16.22 -34.30
C THR A 2 -45.58 -17.44 -35.22
N PRO A 3 -44.39 -17.94 -35.61
CA PRO A 3 -43.86 -19.16 -34.98
C PRO A 3 -42.35 -19.02 -34.64
N LEU A 4 -41.84 -19.52 -33.49
CA LEU A 4 -41.37 -20.91 -33.20
C LEU A 4 -40.44 -21.45 -34.29
N LEU A 5 -39.25 -22.03 -34.09
CA LEU A 5 -38.58 -22.78 -33.01
C LEU A 5 -37.09 -22.92 -33.44
N LEU A 6 -36.09 -23.08 -32.56
CA LEU A 6 -35.61 -24.41 -32.16
C LEU A 6 -34.60 -24.32 -31.00
N LEU A 7 -34.79 -25.23 -30.04
CA LEU A 7 -33.93 -25.58 -28.91
C LEU A 7 -32.62 -26.25 -29.35
N LEU A 8 -31.58 -26.23 -28.50
CA LEU A 8 -31.11 -27.43 -27.76
C LEU A 8 -29.89 -27.15 -26.87
N ALA A 9 -29.99 -27.65 -25.65
CA ALA A 9 -29.02 -27.64 -24.55
C ALA A 9 -27.98 -28.75 -24.70
N VAL A 10 -26.78 -28.60 -24.11
CA VAL A 10 -26.07 -29.68 -23.39
C VAL A 10 -25.19 -29.10 -22.27
N ILE A 11 -25.30 -29.77 -21.12
CA ILE A 11 -24.65 -29.55 -19.82
C ILE A 11 -23.20 -30.05 -19.84
N ALA A 12 -22.30 -29.42 -19.09
CA ALA A 12 -21.15 -30.13 -18.50
C ALA A 12 -20.78 -29.52 -17.14
N ALA A 13 -21.38 -30.05 -16.08
CA ALA A 13 -20.81 -29.96 -14.74
C ALA A 13 -19.60 -30.90 -14.68
N ALA A 14 -18.40 -30.34 -14.65
CA ALA A 14 -17.21 -31.12 -14.31
C ALA A 14 -17.05 -31.11 -12.78
N GLN A 15 -17.67 -32.07 -12.12
CA GLN A 15 -17.09 -32.64 -10.90
C GLN A 15 -16.16 -33.76 -11.34
N ALA A 16 -14.87 -33.62 -11.07
CA ALA A 16 -13.93 -34.74 -11.16
C ALA A 16 -12.87 -34.62 -10.07
N CYS A 17 -13.11 -35.42 -9.02
CA CYS A 17 -12.15 -36.22 -8.27
C CYS A 17 -10.88 -35.56 -7.70
N SER A 18 -10.81 -35.56 -6.37
CA SER A 18 -9.59 -35.43 -5.57
C SER A 18 -8.56 -36.51 -5.92
N PRO A 19 -7.25 -36.20 -5.88
CA PRO A 19 -6.23 -37.18 -5.59
C PRO A 19 -5.71 -37.02 -4.17
N THR A 20 -6.04 -38.01 -3.36
CA THR A 20 -5.19 -38.69 -2.36
C THR A 20 -3.81 -38.06 -2.13
N SER A 21 -3.58 -37.47 -0.95
CA SER A 21 -2.23 -37.30 -0.41
C SER A 21 -1.95 -38.46 0.54
N SER A 22 -1.56 -39.61 -0.01
CA SER A 22 -0.94 -40.69 0.75
C SER A 22 0.56 -40.65 0.51
N THR A 23 1.27 -40.27 1.58
CA THR A 23 2.58 -40.75 2.04
C THR A 23 3.65 -41.05 0.99
N THR A 24 4.79 -40.36 1.05
CA THR A 24 6.14 -40.98 1.11
C THR A 24 7.15 -39.92 1.55
N TRP A 25 7.78 -40.14 2.70
CA TRP A 25 9.01 -39.47 3.12
C TRP A 25 10.19 -40.24 2.52
N GLU A 26 11.02 -39.59 1.70
CA GLU A 26 12.44 -39.94 1.46
C GLU A 26 13.12 -38.93 0.49
N PRO A 27 14.47 -38.87 0.37
CA PRO A 27 15.30 -37.79 0.90
C PRO A 27 15.84 -36.79 -0.15
N ILE A 28 16.50 -35.75 0.40
CA ILE A 28 17.10 -34.55 -0.21
C ILE A 28 17.86 -34.83 -1.51
N THR A 29 17.49 -34.14 -2.59
CA THR A 29 18.39 -33.76 -3.68
C THR A 29 18.08 -32.35 -4.17
N GLN A 30 19.15 -31.59 -4.39
CA GLN A 30 19.19 -30.17 -4.74
C GLN A 30 18.24 -29.81 -5.90
N GLN A 31 17.33 -28.86 -5.64
CA GLN A 31 16.56 -28.19 -6.69
C GLN A 31 16.93 -26.71 -6.74
N THR A 32 17.47 -26.32 -7.88
CA THR A 32 17.63 -24.95 -8.36
C THR A 32 16.32 -24.16 -8.15
N PRO A 33 16.33 -22.92 -7.63
CA PRO A 33 15.09 -22.18 -7.39
C PRO A 33 14.41 -21.87 -8.74
N PRO A 34 13.10 -22.11 -8.90
CA PRO A 34 12.38 -21.69 -10.09
C PRO A 34 12.35 -20.15 -10.17
N PRO A 35 12.57 -19.56 -11.36
CA PRO A 35 12.42 -18.13 -11.55
C PRO A 35 10.93 -17.77 -11.49
N GLY A 36 10.59 -16.79 -10.67
CA GLY A 36 9.27 -16.14 -10.72
C GLY A 36 8.25 -16.69 -9.74
N ARG A 37 8.42 -16.38 -8.45
CA ARG A 37 7.26 -16.09 -7.59
C ARG A 37 7.10 -14.58 -7.54
N SER A 38 6.20 -14.06 -8.37
CA SER A 38 5.55 -12.77 -8.07
C SER A 38 5.05 -12.86 -6.64
N ARG A 39 5.73 -12.13 -5.74
CA ARG A 39 5.37 -12.07 -4.33
C ARG A 39 3.98 -11.46 -4.28
N LYS A 40 2.97 -12.29 -4.01
CA LYS A 40 1.58 -11.85 -3.86
C LYS A 40 1.58 -10.66 -2.88
N ARG A 41 1.29 -9.45 -3.38
CA ARG A 41 1.29 -8.21 -2.61
C ARG A 41 0.30 -8.36 -1.46
N SER A 42 0.78 -8.25 -0.22
CA SER A 42 -0.05 -8.37 0.97
C SER A 42 -0.49 -6.96 1.36
N THR A 43 -1.78 -6.69 1.27
CA THR A 43 -2.33 -5.41 1.72
C THR A 43 -2.40 -5.38 3.24
N GLU A 44 -2.01 -4.26 3.85
CA GLU A 44 -1.95 -4.10 5.30
C GLU A 44 -2.22 -2.65 5.72
N LEU A 45 -2.24 -2.40 7.03
CA LEU A 45 -2.23 -1.05 7.61
C LEU A 45 -0.81 -0.47 7.54
N VAL A 46 -0.64 0.63 6.82
CA VAL A 46 0.64 1.35 6.70
C VAL A 46 0.53 2.70 7.38
N VAL A 47 1.47 3.00 8.27
CA VAL A 47 1.56 4.26 9.00
C VAL A 47 2.81 5.00 8.55
N VAL A 48 2.64 6.21 8.04
CA VAL A 48 3.74 7.08 7.59
C VAL A 48 3.72 8.36 8.43
N THR A 49 4.78 8.63 9.18
CA THR A 49 4.99 9.92 9.84
C THR A 49 5.94 10.75 8.99
N VAL A 50 5.43 11.85 8.44
CA VAL A 50 6.21 12.83 7.68
C VAL A 50 6.62 13.95 8.63
N VAL A 51 7.92 14.09 8.89
CA VAL A 51 8.45 15.16 9.72
C VAL A 51 9.00 16.25 8.82
N THR A 52 8.62 17.50 9.09
CA THR A 52 9.05 18.66 8.30
C THR A 52 10.10 19.49 9.05
N ASN A 53 10.72 20.43 8.35
CA ASN A 53 11.62 21.44 8.94
C ASN A 53 10.86 22.62 9.59
N ARG A 54 9.52 22.61 9.55
CA ARG A 54 8.69 23.64 10.18
C ARG A 54 8.56 23.36 11.68
N LYS A 55 8.61 24.42 12.48
CA LYS A 55 8.30 24.32 13.92
C LYS A 55 6.83 23.97 14.11
N PHE A 56 6.54 23.17 15.12
CA PHE A 56 5.17 22.90 15.52
C PHE A 56 4.58 24.16 16.19
N ASP A 57 3.51 24.68 15.60
CA ASP A 57 2.73 25.78 16.15
C ASP A 57 1.24 25.43 16.00
N PRO A 58 0.51 25.19 17.10
CA PRO A 58 -0.90 24.85 17.05
C PRO A 58 -1.76 25.84 16.27
N SER A 59 -1.42 27.13 16.29
CA SER A 59 -2.18 28.18 15.59
C SER A 59 -2.05 28.12 14.07
N LEU A 60 -1.01 27.45 13.56
CA LEU A 60 -0.72 27.30 12.13
C LEU A 60 -1.00 25.88 11.62
N ASN A 61 -1.50 24.98 12.45
CA ASN A 61 -1.71 23.57 12.10
C ASN A 61 -2.59 23.41 10.86
N ASP A 62 -3.70 24.14 10.77
CA ASP A 62 -4.61 24.05 9.63
C ASP A 62 -3.95 24.53 8.34
N THR A 63 -3.23 25.65 8.40
CA THR A 63 -2.48 26.20 7.25
C THR A 63 -1.37 25.25 6.78
N HIS A 64 -0.59 24.70 7.72
CA HIS A 64 0.47 23.75 7.39
C HIS A 64 -0.09 22.43 6.87
N MET A 65 -1.19 21.94 7.43
CA MET A 65 -1.87 20.74 6.94
C MET A 65 -2.43 20.96 5.54
N GLN A 66 -3.03 22.12 5.27
CA GLN A 66 -3.53 22.45 3.94
C GLN A 66 -2.40 22.49 2.89
N THR A 67 -1.25 23.07 3.27
CA THR A 67 -0.06 23.07 2.41
C THR A 67 0.42 21.64 2.13
N MET A 68 0.49 20.79 3.15
CA MET A 68 0.88 19.39 2.99
C MET A 68 -0.09 18.62 2.07
N LYS A 69 -1.41 18.87 2.20
CA LYS A 69 -2.44 18.28 1.34
C LYS A 69 -2.26 18.69 -0.11
N SER A 70 -2.07 19.98 -0.39
CA SER A 70 -1.83 20.47 -1.75
C SER A 70 -0.59 19.83 -2.37
N LEU A 71 0.52 19.79 -1.64
CA LEU A 71 1.76 19.18 -2.13
C LEU A 71 1.62 17.67 -2.38
N LEU A 72 0.89 16.97 -1.51
CA LEU A 72 0.61 15.55 -1.72
C LEU A 72 -0.31 15.34 -2.94
N ASP A 73 -1.32 16.17 -3.12
CA ASP A 73 -2.24 16.11 -4.28
C ASP A 73 -1.47 16.37 -5.59
N ASP A 74 -0.63 17.39 -5.64
CA ASP A 74 0.22 17.69 -6.80
C ASP A 74 1.21 16.55 -7.08
N TYR A 75 1.86 16.02 -6.05
CA TYR A 75 2.80 14.91 -6.20
C TYR A 75 2.10 13.64 -6.70
N THR A 76 0.95 13.27 -6.12
CA THR A 76 0.18 12.09 -6.57
C THR A 76 -0.29 12.23 -8.02
N LYS A 77 -0.80 13.41 -8.41
CA LYS A 77 -1.15 13.72 -9.81
C LYS A 77 0.05 13.57 -10.74
N SER A 78 1.21 14.12 -10.37
CA SER A 78 2.43 14.06 -11.18
C SER A 78 2.94 12.63 -11.41
N LYS A 79 2.67 11.71 -10.46
CA LYS A 79 3.05 10.29 -10.55
C LYS A 79 1.94 9.39 -11.09
N GLY A 80 0.78 9.95 -11.46
CA GLY A 80 -0.38 9.18 -11.91
C GLY A 80 -0.93 8.24 -10.83
N VAL A 81 -0.72 8.57 -9.55
CA VAL A 81 -1.15 7.74 -8.41
C VAL A 81 -2.59 8.07 -8.08
N VAL A 82 -3.47 7.07 -8.23
CA VAL A 82 -4.88 7.14 -7.82
C VAL A 82 -5.05 6.29 -6.56
N TYR A 83 -5.67 6.85 -5.53
CA TYR A 83 -5.92 6.15 -4.27
C TYR A 83 -7.29 6.52 -3.70
N ASP A 84 -7.88 5.62 -2.92
CA ASP A 84 -9.12 5.91 -2.20
C ASP A 84 -8.81 6.76 -0.96
N LYS A 85 -9.21 8.04 -1.00
CA LYS A 85 -9.01 8.98 0.12
C LYS A 85 -9.66 8.49 1.42
N ARG A 86 -10.70 7.65 1.36
CA ARG A 86 -11.35 7.06 2.56
C ARG A 86 -10.45 6.06 3.29
N MET A 87 -9.47 5.50 2.60
CA MET A 87 -8.48 4.59 3.18
C MET A 87 -7.33 5.34 3.87
N VAL A 88 -7.25 6.66 3.73
CA VAL A 88 -6.18 7.50 4.29
C VAL A 88 -6.74 8.38 5.40
N LYS A 89 -6.23 8.20 6.62
CA LYS A 89 -6.49 9.11 7.75
C LYS A 89 -5.26 9.95 8.01
N GLU A 90 -5.47 11.23 8.32
CA GLU A 90 -4.42 12.21 8.53
C GLU A 90 -4.53 12.81 9.93
N ALA A 91 -3.41 13.04 10.59
CA ALA A 91 -3.37 13.74 11.86
C ALA A 91 -2.09 14.56 11.99
N VAL A 92 -2.20 15.78 12.52
CA VAL A 92 -1.02 16.57 12.90
C VAL A 92 -0.39 15.97 14.16
N LYS A 93 0.94 15.95 14.21
CA LYS A 93 1.76 15.54 15.35
C LYS A 93 2.87 16.55 15.60
N ASN A 94 3.19 16.76 16.88
CA ASN A 94 4.44 17.38 17.30
C ASN A 94 5.49 16.26 17.46
N VAL A 95 6.54 16.29 16.64
CA VAL A 95 7.66 15.36 16.75
C VAL A 95 8.93 16.15 17.01
N GLY A 96 9.38 16.18 18.28
CA GLY A 96 10.61 16.89 18.66
C GLY A 96 10.55 18.40 18.37
N GLY A 97 9.39 19.03 18.53
CA GLY A 97 9.19 20.46 18.23
C GLY A 97 8.92 20.77 16.76
N GLN A 98 8.89 19.77 15.89
CA GLN A 98 8.61 19.92 14.46
C GLN A 98 7.16 19.57 14.11
N PHE A 99 6.60 20.31 13.15
CA PHE A 99 5.34 19.97 12.52
C PHE A 99 5.52 18.67 11.75
N ALA A 100 4.71 17.67 12.09
CA ALA A 100 4.68 16.39 11.42
C ALA A 100 3.24 16.00 11.09
N VAL A 101 3.08 15.24 10.01
CA VAL A 101 1.80 14.67 9.60
C VAL A 101 1.89 13.15 9.66
N LEU A 102 0.94 12.55 10.37
CA LEU A 102 0.74 11.12 10.44
C LEU A 102 -0.32 10.71 9.42
N TYR A 103 0.08 9.92 8.44
CA TYR A 103 -0.81 9.26 7.50
C TYR A 103 -1.01 7.80 7.93
N THR A 104 -2.26 7.36 8.01
CA THR A 104 -2.63 5.97 8.24
C THR A 104 -3.39 5.48 7.03
N VAL A 105 -2.76 4.60 6.25
CA VAL A 105 -3.28 4.05 5.00
C VAL A 105 -3.74 2.62 5.24
N GLN A 106 -5.01 2.34 4.96
CA GLN A 106 -5.61 1.00 5.07
C GLN A 106 -5.53 0.26 3.74
N ASN A 107 -5.47 -1.07 3.79
CA ASN A 107 -5.49 -1.95 2.62
C ASN A 107 -4.44 -1.60 1.55
N ALA A 108 -3.25 -1.17 1.97
CA ALA A 108 -2.18 -0.77 1.06
C ALA A 108 -1.04 -1.78 1.04
N ASP A 109 -0.37 -1.92 -0.11
CA ASP A 109 0.90 -2.61 -0.19
C ASP A 109 2.01 -1.73 0.41
N CYS A 110 2.69 -2.24 1.43
CA CYS A 110 3.75 -1.47 2.08
C CYS A 110 4.90 -1.13 1.14
N GLY A 111 5.23 -1.99 0.16
CA GLY A 111 6.29 -1.72 -0.82
C GLY A 111 5.95 -0.49 -1.65
N GLU A 112 4.73 -0.45 -2.21
CA GLU A 112 4.24 0.70 -2.97
C GLU A 112 4.25 2.01 -2.15
N VAL A 113 3.74 1.96 -0.90
CA VAL A 113 3.75 3.14 -0.02
C VAL A 113 5.18 3.57 0.34
N SER A 114 6.09 2.61 0.51
CA SER A 114 7.50 2.88 0.82
C SER A 114 8.21 3.56 -0.35
N ASP A 115 7.99 3.07 -1.58
CA ASP A 115 8.59 3.63 -2.78
C ASP A 115 8.04 5.04 -3.07
N PHE A 116 6.73 5.21 -2.88
CA PHE A 116 6.07 6.50 -2.96
C PHE A 116 6.66 7.48 -1.94
N ALA A 117 6.82 7.07 -0.68
CA ALA A 117 7.42 7.89 0.38
C ALA A 117 8.88 8.27 0.08
N ARG A 118 9.67 7.33 -0.45
CA ARG A 118 11.06 7.62 -0.89
C ARG A 118 11.09 8.65 -2.01
N GLY A 119 10.18 8.56 -2.97
CA GLY A 119 10.05 9.57 -4.03
C GLY A 119 9.67 10.94 -3.48
N ALA A 120 8.64 11.00 -2.62
CA ALA A 120 8.20 12.26 -2.01
C ALA A 120 9.34 12.92 -1.22
N LYS A 121 10.12 12.13 -0.45
CA LYS A 121 11.26 12.66 0.31
C LYS A 121 12.35 13.27 -0.57
N ARG A 122 12.59 12.72 -1.76
CA ARG A 122 13.57 13.26 -2.71
C ARG A 122 13.13 14.57 -3.36
N GLU A 123 11.83 14.77 -3.54
CA GLU A 123 11.28 15.95 -4.21
C GLU A 123 10.95 17.09 -3.23
N ALA A 124 10.61 16.76 -1.98
CA ALA A 124 10.17 17.73 -0.99
C ALA A 124 11.28 18.06 0.03
N ASN A 125 12.10 19.07 -0.27
CA ASN A 125 13.23 19.50 0.56
C ASN A 125 12.85 19.95 1.99
N PHE A 126 11.59 20.33 2.23
CA PHE A 126 11.11 20.69 3.56
C PHE A 126 10.81 19.48 4.44
N ILE A 127 10.73 18.27 3.87
CA ILE A 127 10.60 17.02 4.64
C ILE A 127 12.00 16.65 5.15
N THR A 128 12.16 16.61 6.48
CA THR A 128 13.43 16.26 7.12
C THR A 128 13.63 14.75 7.17
N ARG A 129 12.57 14.01 7.50
CA ARG A 129 12.56 12.55 7.51
C ARG A 129 11.14 12.00 7.43
N MET A 130 11.02 10.76 6.98
CA MET A 130 9.78 10.00 7.04
C MET A 130 10.02 8.72 7.84
N ARG A 131 9.07 8.35 8.71
CA ARG A 131 9.04 7.08 9.41
C ARG A 131 7.91 6.23 8.86
N VAL A 132 8.22 5.07 8.30
CA VAL A 132 7.23 4.16 7.73
C VAL A 132 7.14 2.91 8.60
N ARG A 133 5.92 2.53 8.98
CA ARG A 133 5.61 1.32 9.74
C ARG A 133 4.51 0.56 9.02
N CYS A 134 4.72 -0.73 8.81
CA CYS A 134 3.77 -1.55 8.07
C CYS A 134 3.34 -2.74 8.90
N GLY A 135 2.04 -2.82 9.20
CA GLY A 135 1.48 -3.85 10.05
C GLY A 135 2.19 -3.93 11.41
N GLY A 136 2.46 -5.16 11.86
CA GLY A 136 3.20 -5.44 13.09
C GLY A 136 4.72 -5.31 13.00
N ARG A 137 5.26 -4.81 11.88
CA ARG A 137 6.72 -4.76 11.65
C ARG A 137 7.36 -3.53 12.27
N PRO A 138 8.66 -3.58 12.61
CA PRO A 138 9.40 -2.40 13.03
C PRO A 138 9.33 -1.29 12.00
N ALA A 139 9.30 -0.05 12.48
CA ALA A 139 9.33 1.11 11.61
C ALA A 139 10.76 1.34 11.08
N PHE A 140 10.88 1.80 9.84
CA PHE A 140 12.14 2.25 9.27
C PHE A 140 12.08 3.74 8.90
N ILE A 141 13.25 4.36 8.77
CA ILE A 141 13.40 5.80 8.53
C ILE A 141 13.90 6.04 7.10
N ILE A 142 13.34 7.06 6.45
CA ILE A 142 13.78 7.63 5.18
C ILE A 142 14.29 9.04 5.48
N ASN A 143 15.56 9.31 5.22
CA ASN A 143 16.20 10.62 5.41
C ASN A 143 16.33 11.38 4.10
#